data_AF-A0A7S0YSE4-F1
#
_entry.id   AF-A0A7S0YSE4-F1
#
_cell.length_a   1.000
_cell.length_b   1.000
_cell.length_c   1.000
_cell.angle_alpha   90.00
_cell.angle_beta   90.00
_cell.angle_gamma   90.00
#
_symmetry.space_group_name_H-M   'P 1'
#
loop_
_entity.id
_entity.type
_entity.pdbx_description
1 polymer ?
#
loop_
_entity_poly.entity_id
_entity_poly.type
_entity_poly.pdbx_seq_one_letter_code
_entity_poly.pdbx_strand_id
1 'polypeptide(L)'
;MAPPEPKVKISNMMRVLAADATADPTKIEQEVRRQMKLRLKNHEERNAARKKTDEEKREKKISKLDKEVEVETTVHLYKVGDLKSRHTKQARYKIDVNAKQLRLHGTGIVTDEESLIVVEGGPKALAKFHKLVTRRIKWSAQDEDEDEDEDED
;
A
#
# COMPACT_ATOMS: atom_id res chain seq x y z
N MET A 1 -23.19 -0.38 -37.24
CA MET A 1 -22.49 0.61 -36.40
C MET A 1 -21.60 1.43 -37.32
N ALA A 2 -21.75 2.75 -37.35
CA ALA A 2 -20.92 3.60 -38.20
C ALA A 2 -19.43 3.52 -37.74
N PRO A 3 -18.47 3.75 -38.64
CA PRO A 3 -17.06 3.79 -38.28
C PRO A 3 -16.83 4.82 -37.17
N PRO A 4 -15.96 4.53 -36.17
CA PRO A 4 -15.67 5.48 -35.12
C PRO A 4 -15.03 6.73 -35.72
N GLU A 5 -15.45 7.89 -35.23
CA GLU A 5 -14.91 9.18 -35.68
C GLU A 5 -13.38 9.24 -35.50
N PRO A 6 -12.66 9.91 -36.43
CA PRO A 6 -11.22 10.00 -36.38
C PRO A 6 -10.75 10.74 -35.12
N LYS A 7 -9.69 10.24 -34.47
CA LYS A 7 -9.14 10.84 -33.26
C LYS A 7 -8.40 12.15 -33.57
N VAL A 8 -9.09 13.28 -33.50
CA VAL A 8 -8.49 14.61 -33.71
C VAL A 8 -7.72 15.06 -32.44
N LYS A 9 -6.56 15.69 -32.64
CA LYS A 9 -5.75 16.37 -31.61
C LYS A 9 -5.49 17.80 -32.11
N ILE A 10 -5.18 18.74 -31.21
CA ILE A 10 -4.82 20.12 -31.62
C ILE A 10 -3.68 20.10 -32.66
N SER A 11 -2.65 19.28 -32.43
CA SER A 11 -1.52 19.11 -33.36
C SER A 11 -1.86 18.47 -34.70
N ASN A 12 -3.00 17.78 -34.81
CA ASN A 12 -3.45 17.09 -36.03
C ASN A 12 -4.69 17.76 -36.66
N MET A 13 -5.15 18.87 -36.09
CA MET A 13 -6.40 19.53 -36.44
C MET A 13 -6.38 20.00 -37.89
N MET A 14 -5.36 20.77 -38.28
CA MET A 14 -5.21 21.31 -39.64
C MET A 14 -5.00 20.23 -40.70
N ARG A 15 -4.51 19.05 -40.33
CA ARG A 15 -4.34 17.93 -41.27
C ARG A 15 -5.62 17.12 -41.47
N VAL A 16 -6.44 16.97 -40.42
CA VAL A 16 -7.65 16.13 -40.45
C VAL A 16 -8.90 16.91 -40.83
N LEU A 17 -9.00 18.17 -40.40
CA LEU A 17 -10.15 19.04 -40.59
C LEU A 17 -9.78 20.28 -41.43
N ALA A 18 -8.84 20.13 -42.38
CA ALA A 18 -8.24 21.25 -43.11
C ALA A 18 -9.29 22.21 -43.72
N ALA A 19 -10.28 21.67 -44.42
CA ALA A 19 -11.32 22.47 -45.08
C ALA A 19 -12.15 23.29 -44.08
N ASP A 20 -12.57 22.68 -42.96
CA ASP A 20 -13.42 23.32 -41.95
C ASP A 20 -12.62 24.25 -41.01
N ALA A 21 -11.36 23.91 -40.73
CA ALA A 21 -10.47 24.69 -39.86
C ALA A 21 -9.99 25.99 -40.51
N THR A 22 -10.03 26.09 -41.84
CA THR A 22 -9.67 27.32 -42.57
C THR A 22 -10.80 28.35 -42.53
N ALA A 23 -12.06 27.90 -42.40
CA ALA A 23 -13.22 28.79 -42.36
C ALA A 23 -13.41 29.44 -40.97
N ASP A 24 -13.37 28.65 -39.90
CA ASP A 24 -13.56 29.14 -38.52
C ASP A 24 -12.57 28.45 -37.54
N PRO A 25 -11.29 28.87 -37.49
CA PRO A 25 -10.25 28.19 -36.73
C PRO A 25 -10.55 28.10 -35.22
N THR A 26 -11.11 29.16 -34.64
CA THR A 26 -11.46 29.21 -33.20
C THR A 26 -12.56 28.21 -32.85
N LYS A 27 -13.57 28.04 -33.70
CA LYS A 27 -14.69 27.13 -33.48
C LYS A 27 -14.23 25.67 -33.54
N ILE A 28 -13.40 25.34 -34.52
CA ILE A 28 -12.83 24.00 -34.67
C ILE A 28 -11.86 23.68 -33.52
N GLU A 29 -11.06 24.64 -33.07
CA GLU A 29 -10.20 24.45 -31.91
C GLU A 29 -11.01 24.15 -30.65
N GLN A 30 -12.07 24.91 -30.38
CA GLN A 30 -12.95 24.69 -29.23
C GLN A 30 -13.59 23.30 -29.27
N GLU A 31 -14.03 22.85 -30.44
CA GLU A 31 -14.61 21.52 -30.63
C GLU A 31 -13.57 20.41 -30.40
N VAL A 32 -12.35 20.56 -30.94
CA VAL A 32 -11.26 19.58 -30.70
C VAL A 32 -10.87 19.55 -29.23
N ARG A 33 -10.80 20.70 -28.54
CA ARG A 33 -10.57 20.77 -27.09
C ARG A 33 -11.69 20.08 -26.31
N ARG A 34 -12.96 20.26 -26.71
CA ARG A 34 -14.12 19.59 -26.12
C ARG A 34 -14.02 18.07 -26.29
N GLN A 35 -13.72 17.57 -27.48
CA GLN A 35 -13.51 16.15 -27.73
C GLN A 35 -12.34 15.58 -26.93
N MET A 36 -11.23 16.31 -26.84
CA MET A 36 -10.09 15.93 -26.00
C MET A 36 -10.50 15.81 -24.53
N LYS A 37 -11.22 16.80 -24.01
CA LYS A 37 -11.75 16.80 -22.63
C LYS A 37 -12.70 15.64 -22.39
N LEU A 38 -13.61 15.36 -23.33
CA LEU A 38 -14.53 14.23 -23.25
C LEU A 38 -13.78 12.89 -23.24
N ARG A 39 -12.76 12.72 -24.08
CA ARG A 39 -11.93 11.49 -24.07
C ARG A 39 -11.19 11.30 -22.76
N LEU A 40 -10.65 12.38 -22.18
CA LEU A 40 -9.99 12.34 -20.88
C LEU A 40 -11.00 11.95 -19.79
N LYS A 41 -12.14 12.64 -19.74
CA LYS A 41 -13.24 12.34 -18.81
C LYS A 41 -13.69 10.88 -18.91
N ASN A 42 -13.95 10.37 -20.12
CA ASN A 42 -14.36 8.98 -20.32
C ASN A 42 -13.26 7.98 -19.95
N HIS A 43 -11.98 8.36 -20.05
CA HIS A 43 -10.87 7.52 -19.58
C HIS A 43 -10.81 7.49 -18.05
N GLU A 44 -10.92 8.65 -17.40
CA GLU A 44 -10.96 8.76 -15.94
C GLU A 44 -12.18 8.06 -15.35
N GLU A 45 -13.37 8.23 -15.95
CA GLU A 45 -14.60 7.53 -15.54
C GLU A 45 -14.46 6.01 -15.66
N ARG A 46 -13.87 5.50 -16.77
CA ARG A 46 -13.60 4.06 -16.91
C ARG A 46 -12.60 3.54 -15.88
N ASN A 47 -11.58 4.34 -15.56
CA ASN A 47 -10.61 3.97 -14.53
C ASN A 47 -11.22 4.02 -13.13
N ALA A 48 -12.05 5.03 -12.85
CA ALA A 48 -12.79 5.14 -11.60
C ALA A 48 -13.76 3.96 -11.44
N ALA A 49 -14.50 3.58 -12.49
CA ALA A 49 -15.39 2.43 -12.48
C ALA A 49 -14.66 1.09 -12.26
N ARG A 50 -13.41 0.97 -12.71
CA ARG A 50 -12.56 -0.22 -12.48
C ARG A 50 -11.75 -0.17 -11.19
N LYS A 51 -11.64 1.00 -10.57
CA LYS A 51 -10.85 1.19 -9.36
C LYS A 51 -11.58 0.49 -8.23
N LYS A 52 -10.94 -0.53 -7.67
CA LYS A 52 -11.47 -1.22 -6.51
C LYS A 52 -11.72 -0.22 -5.38
N THR A 53 -12.82 -0.44 -4.66
CA THR A 53 -13.07 0.25 -3.40
C THR A 53 -11.98 -0.11 -2.40
N ASP A 54 -11.81 0.70 -1.36
CA ASP A 54 -10.77 0.42 -0.37
C ASP A 54 -11.08 -0.85 0.44
N GLU A 55 -12.36 -1.19 0.59
CA GLU A 55 -12.82 -2.45 1.17
C GLU A 55 -12.43 -3.65 0.31
N GLU A 56 -12.71 -3.62 -1.01
CA GLU A 56 -12.32 -4.70 -1.93
C GLU A 56 -10.80 -4.89 -1.99
N LYS A 57 -10.02 -3.82 -1.85
CA LYS A 57 -8.55 -3.92 -1.74
C LYS A 57 -8.13 -4.61 -0.46
N ARG A 58 -8.76 -4.29 0.68
CA ARG A 58 -8.49 -4.93 1.98
C ARG A 58 -8.83 -6.41 1.92
N GLU A 59 -10.00 -6.77 1.39
CA GLU A 59 -10.43 -8.15 1.24
C GLU A 59 -9.50 -8.94 0.32
N LYS A 60 -9.10 -8.38 -0.84
CA LYS A 60 -8.10 -9.04 -1.71
C LYS A 60 -6.75 -9.25 -1.03
N LYS A 61 -6.33 -8.32 -0.15
CA LYS A 61 -5.09 -8.48 0.62
C LYS A 61 -5.24 -9.58 1.66
N ILE A 62 -6.36 -9.63 2.36
CA ILE A 62 -6.68 -10.66 3.37
C ILE A 62 -6.75 -12.04 2.71
N SER A 63 -7.56 -12.19 1.66
CA SER A 63 -7.69 -13.45 0.90
C SER A 63 -6.36 -13.94 0.35
N LYS A 64 -5.44 -13.04 -0.03
CA LYS A 64 -4.09 -13.42 -0.46
C LYS A 64 -3.25 -14.01 0.67
N LEU A 65 -3.34 -13.46 1.89
CA LEU A 65 -2.63 -13.98 3.05
C LEU A 65 -3.19 -15.33 3.48
N ASP A 66 -4.52 -15.46 3.53
CA ASP A 66 -5.19 -16.71 3.95
C ASP A 66 -4.88 -17.87 3.01
N LYS A 67 -4.88 -17.63 1.69
CA LYS A 67 -4.50 -18.64 0.68
C LYS A 67 -3.06 -19.13 0.81
N GLU A 68 -2.15 -18.30 1.31
CA GLU A 68 -0.77 -18.74 1.51
C GLU A 68 -0.66 -19.68 2.72
N VAL A 69 -1.44 -19.45 3.78
CA VAL A 69 -1.50 -20.32 4.97
C VAL A 69 -2.11 -21.69 4.63
N GLU A 70 -3.13 -21.71 3.75
CA GLU A 70 -3.79 -22.94 3.29
C GLU A 70 -2.82 -23.90 2.56
N VAL A 71 -1.81 -23.36 1.88
CA VAL A 71 -0.80 -24.15 1.16
C VAL A 71 0.24 -24.73 2.12
N GLU A 72 0.83 -23.87 2.95
CA GLU A 72 1.89 -24.27 3.88
C GLU A 72 1.88 -23.34 5.09
N THR A 73 1.90 -23.93 6.28
CA THR A 73 2.07 -23.21 7.53
C THR A 73 3.44 -23.55 8.12
N THR A 74 4.24 -22.51 8.35
CA THR A 74 5.55 -22.62 8.99
C THR A 74 5.51 -21.95 10.35
N VAL A 75 6.36 -22.39 11.29
CA VAL A 75 6.50 -21.80 12.63
C VAL A 75 7.90 -21.21 12.78
N HIS A 76 7.99 -19.97 13.24
CA HIS A 76 9.25 -19.32 13.63
C HIS A 76 9.25 -19.08 15.14
N LEU A 77 10.37 -19.42 15.78
CA LEU A 77 10.63 -19.13 17.18
C LEU A 77 11.74 -18.10 17.29
N TYR A 78 11.53 -17.09 18.12
CA TYR A 78 12.52 -16.07 18.43
C TYR A 78 12.75 -16.03 19.94
N LYS A 79 14.01 -16.05 20.33
CA LYS A 79 14.46 -15.69 21.67
C LYS A 79 14.95 -14.25 21.60
N VAL A 80 14.34 -13.38 22.40
CA VAL A 80 14.72 -11.96 22.54
C VAL A 80 14.98 -11.66 24.01
N GLY A 81 15.62 -10.53 24.30
CA GLY A 81 15.85 -10.08 25.67
C GLY A 81 14.55 -9.60 26.35
N ASP A 82 14.67 -8.60 27.22
CA ASP A 82 13.53 -8.08 27.94
C ASP A 82 12.50 -7.37 27.02
N LEU A 83 11.22 -7.69 27.23
CA LEU A 83 10.06 -7.06 26.56
C LEU A 83 9.11 -6.36 27.55
N LYS A 84 9.45 -6.32 28.84
CA LYS A 84 8.64 -5.67 29.89
C LYS A 84 9.00 -4.20 30.07
N SER A 85 10.29 -3.85 29.96
CA SER A 85 10.76 -2.48 30.23
C SER A 85 10.16 -1.43 29.30
N ARG A 86 10.21 -0.17 29.75
CA ARG A 86 9.72 1.00 29.01
C ARG A 86 10.41 1.11 27.64
N HIS A 87 11.73 0.94 27.61
CA HIS A 87 12.56 0.99 26.40
C HIS A 87 12.13 -0.01 25.32
N THR A 88 11.61 -1.19 25.71
CA THR A 88 11.19 -2.25 24.77
C THR A 88 9.68 -2.30 24.53
N LYS A 89 8.91 -1.36 25.12
CA LYS A 89 7.46 -1.21 24.90
C LYS A 89 7.12 -0.99 23.43
N GLN A 90 7.90 -0.16 22.73
CA GLN A 90 7.70 0.06 21.30
C GLN A 90 7.95 -1.20 20.47
N ALA A 91 8.98 -1.99 20.82
CA ALA A 91 9.28 -3.25 20.16
C ALA A 91 8.12 -4.25 20.35
N ARG A 92 7.61 -4.39 21.57
CA ARG A 92 6.45 -5.22 21.89
C ARG A 92 5.20 -4.80 21.11
N TYR A 93 4.91 -3.51 21.03
CA TYR A 93 3.79 -2.99 20.22
C TYR A 93 3.97 -3.29 18.73
N LYS A 94 5.17 -3.06 18.18
CA LYS A 94 5.49 -3.37 16.78
C LYS A 94 5.30 -4.85 16.49
N ILE A 95 5.73 -5.74 17.39
CA ILE A 95 5.53 -7.19 17.29
C ILE A 95 4.04 -7.54 17.21
N ASP A 96 3.24 -7.11 18.17
CA ASP A 96 1.80 -7.44 18.24
C ASP A 96 1.03 -6.92 17.02
N VAL A 97 1.23 -5.65 16.65
CA VAL A 97 0.52 -5.03 15.53
C VAL A 97 0.92 -5.67 14.20
N ASN A 98 2.21 -5.95 13.98
CA ASN A 98 2.64 -6.56 12.72
C ASN A 98 2.20 -8.02 12.61
N ALA A 99 2.18 -8.78 13.72
CA ALA A 99 1.62 -10.13 13.73
C ALA A 99 0.15 -10.10 13.30
N LYS A 100 -0.68 -9.21 13.89
CA LYS A 100 -2.08 -9.01 13.52
C LYS A 100 -2.27 -8.58 12.06
N GLN A 101 -1.50 -7.58 11.61
CA GLN A 101 -1.60 -7.06 10.24
C GLN A 101 -1.17 -8.08 9.17
N LEU A 102 -0.25 -8.99 9.52
CA LEU A 102 0.21 -10.07 8.65
C LEU A 102 -0.62 -11.35 8.78
N ARG A 103 -1.66 -11.36 9.64
CA ARG A 103 -2.47 -12.54 9.98
C ARG A 103 -1.61 -13.74 10.40
N LEU A 104 -0.60 -13.45 11.21
CA LEU A 104 0.18 -14.48 11.89
C LEU A 104 -0.51 -14.85 13.21
N HIS A 105 -0.47 -16.14 13.53
CA HIS A 105 -0.95 -16.66 14.81
C HIS A 105 0.24 -17.00 15.69
N GLY A 106 0.02 -17.22 16.98
CA GLY A 106 1.07 -17.58 17.93
C GLY A 106 0.98 -16.84 19.26
N THR A 107 2.06 -16.86 20.02
CA THR A 107 2.10 -16.32 21.39
C THR A 107 3.48 -15.76 21.74
N GLY A 108 3.49 -14.77 22.62
CA GLY A 108 4.70 -14.22 23.23
C GLY A 108 4.73 -14.56 24.72
N ILE A 109 5.76 -15.26 25.15
CA ILE A 109 6.04 -15.55 26.55
C ILE A 109 7.06 -14.52 27.02
N VAL A 110 6.69 -13.70 27.99
CA VAL A 110 7.54 -12.63 28.51
C VAL A 110 7.96 -12.98 29.94
N THR A 111 9.25 -13.22 30.14
CA THR A 111 9.84 -13.42 31.48
C THR A 111 10.68 -12.21 31.87
N ASP A 112 11.32 -12.23 33.04
CA ASP A 112 12.13 -11.11 33.53
C ASP A 112 13.49 -11.00 32.84
N GLU A 113 14.06 -12.13 32.40
CA GLU A 113 15.38 -12.16 31.76
C GLU A 113 15.28 -12.28 30.23
N GLU A 114 14.42 -13.18 29.75
CA GLU A 114 14.31 -13.50 28.33
C GLU A 114 12.86 -13.65 27.90
N SER A 115 12.55 -13.26 26.66
CA SER A 115 11.22 -13.45 26.09
C SER A 115 11.28 -14.35 24.88
N LEU A 116 10.27 -15.22 24.76
CA LEU A 116 10.09 -16.10 23.61
C LEU A 116 8.91 -15.63 22.78
N ILE A 117 9.11 -15.48 21.47
CA ILE A 117 8.04 -15.18 20.53
C ILE A 117 7.88 -16.39 19.61
N VAL A 118 6.71 -17.00 19.64
CA VAL A 118 6.32 -18.09 18.76
C VAL A 118 5.29 -17.54 17.78
N VAL A 119 5.57 -17.64 16.48
CA VAL A 119 4.63 -17.22 15.44
C VAL A 119 4.51 -18.28 14.35
N GLU A 120 3.30 -18.51 13.90
CA GLU A 120 2.95 -19.41 12.82
C GLU A 120 2.16 -18.70 11.72
N GLY A 121 2.34 -19.14 10.49
CA GLY A 121 1.56 -18.66 9.34
C GLY A 121 2.26 -18.92 8.02
N GLY A 122 1.84 -18.19 6.98
CA GLY A 122 2.37 -18.36 5.64
C GLY A 122 3.82 -17.86 5.51
N PRO A 123 4.66 -18.51 4.67
CA PRO A 123 6.10 -18.26 4.61
C PRO A 123 6.46 -16.81 4.25
N LYS A 124 5.67 -16.13 3.40
CA LYS A 124 5.94 -14.72 3.05
C LYS A 124 5.57 -13.76 4.16
N ALA A 125 4.52 -14.05 4.93
CA ALA A 125 4.15 -13.27 6.11
C ALA A 125 5.24 -13.41 7.18
N LEU A 126 5.69 -14.64 7.43
CA LEU A 126 6.81 -14.92 8.32
C LEU A 126 8.12 -14.29 7.86
N ALA A 127 8.44 -14.26 6.56
CA ALA A 127 9.64 -13.57 6.07
C ALA A 127 9.62 -12.06 6.36
N LYS A 128 8.44 -11.41 6.26
CA LYS A 128 8.28 -9.99 6.61
C LYS A 128 8.42 -9.78 8.12
N PHE A 129 7.83 -10.67 8.91
CA PHE A 129 7.93 -10.63 10.37
C PHE A 129 9.36 -10.91 10.86
N HIS A 130 10.05 -11.87 10.26
CA HIS A 130 11.46 -12.14 10.49
C HIS A 130 12.32 -10.90 10.24
N LYS A 131 12.11 -10.21 9.11
CA LYS A 131 12.79 -8.94 8.81
C LYS A 131 12.46 -7.85 9.81
N LEU A 132 11.23 -7.81 10.34
CA LEU A 132 10.85 -6.87 11.41
C LEU A 132 11.68 -7.13 12.66
N VAL A 133 11.61 -8.36 13.18
CA VAL A 133 12.25 -8.75 14.44
C VAL A 133 13.77 -8.64 14.37
N THR A 134 14.40 -9.08 13.27
CA THR A 134 15.86 -9.15 13.20
C THR A 134 16.55 -7.90 12.67
N ARG A 135 15.87 -7.07 11.85
CA ARG A 135 16.52 -5.93 11.17
C ARG A 135 15.90 -4.58 11.44
N ARG A 136 14.58 -4.50 11.69
CA ARG A 136 13.88 -3.20 11.81
C ARG A 136 13.72 -2.76 13.25
N ILE A 137 13.54 -3.70 14.17
CA ILE A 137 13.53 -3.38 15.61
C ILE A 137 14.97 -3.20 16.04
N LYS A 138 15.28 -2.01 16.56
CA LYS A 138 16.56 -1.72 17.21
C LYS A 138 16.45 -2.22 18.65
N TRP A 139 17.11 -3.34 18.96
CA TRP A 139 17.06 -3.96 20.29
C TRP A 139 18.02 -3.33 21.29
N SER A 140 19.08 -2.68 20.80
CA SER A 140 20.16 -2.09 21.60
C SER A 140 20.14 -0.57 21.62
N ALA A 141 19.01 0.07 21.28
CA ALA A 141 18.90 1.52 21.36
C ALA A 141 18.86 1.92 22.84
N GLN A 142 20.04 2.25 23.37
CA GLN A 142 20.15 3.09 24.57
C GLN A 142 19.50 4.44 24.23
N ASP A 143 18.83 4.98 25.24
CA ASP A 143 17.98 6.16 25.22
C ASP A 143 18.67 7.39 24.61
N GLU A 144 18.15 7.87 23.47
CA GLU A 144 18.43 9.24 22.99
C GLU A 144 17.14 10.02 22.64
N ASP A 145 15.94 9.42 22.78
CA ASP A 145 14.70 10.02 22.24
C ASP A 145 13.65 10.39 23.33
N GLU A 146 13.97 10.38 24.64
CA GLU A 146 12.98 10.74 25.70
C GLU A 146 13.26 12.08 26.43
N ASP A 147 14.34 12.81 26.13
CA ASP A 147 14.70 14.07 26.83
C ASP A 147 14.36 15.38 26.07
N GLU A 148 13.71 15.34 24.89
CA GLU A 148 13.44 16.57 24.10
C GLU A 148 12.02 17.16 24.25
N ASP A 149 11.11 16.54 25.02
CA ASP A 149 9.69 16.96 25.08
C ASP A 149 9.27 17.59 26.44
N GLU A 150 10.18 17.91 27.37
CA GLU A 150 9.83 18.47 28.70
C GLU A 150 10.16 19.96 28.96
N ASP A 151 10.71 20.73 28.00
CA ASP A 151 11.02 22.15 28.22
C ASP A 151 10.48 23.09 27.12
N GLU A 152 9.16 23.34 27.08
CA GLU A 152 8.58 24.60 26.55
C GLU A 152 7.29 24.96 27.33
N ASP A 153 7.46 25.65 28.46
CA ASP A 153 6.46 26.54 29.08
C ASP A 153 6.64 27.99 28.57
#